data_AF-A0A417WMU5-F1
#
_entry.id   AF-A0A417WMU5-F1
#
_cell.length_a   1.000
_cell.length_b   1.000
_cell.length_c   1.000
_cell.angle_alpha   90.00
_cell.angle_beta   90.00
_cell.angle_gamma   90.00
#
_symmetry.space_group_name_H-M   'P 1'
#
loop_
_entity.id
_entity.type
_entity.pdbx_description
1 polymer ?
#
loop_
_entity_poly.entity_id
_entity_poly.type
_entity_poly.pdbx_seq_one_letter_code
_entity_poly.pdbx_strand_id
1 'polypeptide(L)'
;MRKNMFKVMALSLAMATLSSTAAFAAGWGKVGSEWYYYQEDGTVARNTWINTLVSNDESGELSYQVGSKDFVTEEGKSIAASYWVQGNGVMATGCWVADGDTWYRVDNKGMIMKDQVYTENKDMYYLDADGKMLTNGWYQNEEGKWYYMGEDGKQSRMAGRPSTMQSITS
;
A
#
# COMPACT_ATOMS: atom_id res chain seq x y z
N MET A 1 -35.25 23.91 4.89
CA MET A 1 -35.77 22.86 5.78
C MET A 1 -34.60 22.30 6.58
N ARG A 2 -34.76 22.18 7.91
CA ARG A 2 -33.82 21.55 8.87
C ARG A 2 -33.54 20.09 8.47
N LYS A 3 -32.36 19.52 8.75
CA LYS A 3 -31.94 18.93 10.04
C LYS A 3 -30.40 18.76 10.00
N ASN A 4 -29.64 19.33 10.95
CA ASN A 4 -29.19 18.70 12.21
C ASN A 4 -28.35 17.42 11.94
N MET A 5 -27.12 17.20 12.42
CA MET A 5 -26.56 17.58 13.73
C MET A 5 -25.18 16.89 13.94
N PHE A 6 -24.30 17.52 14.75
CA PHE A 6 -23.23 16.93 15.60
C PHE A 6 -21.97 16.34 14.92
N LYS A 7 -20.73 16.48 15.41
CA LYS A 7 -20.19 16.99 16.68
C LYS A 7 -18.70 17.32 16.52
N VAL A 8 -18.27 18.31 17.30
CA VAL A 8 -16.92 18.84 17.53
C VAL A 8 -16.05 17.82 18.29
N MET A 9 -14.72 17.86 18.10
CA MET A 9 -13.81 17.58 19.22
C MET A 9 -12.65 18.57 19.25
N ALA A 10 -12.76 19.54 20.16
CA ALA A 10 -11.72 20.46 20.56
C ALA A 10 -10.75 19.74 21.49
N LEU A 11 -9.45 19.89 21.24
CA LEU A 11 -8.38 19.37 22.08
C LEU A 11 -8.20 20.31 23.28
N SER A 12 -8.70 19.94 24.46
CA SER A 12 -8.43 20.64 25.72
C SER A 12 -7.42 19.88 26.57
N LEU A 13 -6.31 20.55 26.88
CA LEU A 13 -5.23 20.06 27.73
C LEU A 13 -5.63 20.23 29.22
N ALA A 14 -5.68 19.14 29.98
CA ALA A 14 -5.70 19.19 31.44
C ALA A 14 -4.94 17.98 32.02
N MET A 15 -3.95 18.28 32.85
CA MET A 15 -3.04 17.34 33.48
C MET A 15 -3.56 16.98 34.88
N ALA A 16 -3.93 15.72 35.11
CA ALA A 16 -4.19 15.17 36.45
C ALA A 16 -3.92 13.66 36.45
N THR A 17 -3.18 13.21 37.47
CA THR A 17 -2.68 11.85 37.65
C THR A 17 -3.79 10.86 37.96
N LEU A 18 -4.25 10.13 36.95
CA LEU A 18 -4.80 8.78 37.07
C LEU A 18 -3.99 7.91 36.10
N SER A 19 -3.77 6.64 36.44
CA SER A 19 -3.20 5.64 35.53
C SER A 19 -4.14 5.47 34.32
N SER A 20 -4.05 6.40 33.36
CA SER A 20 -4.81 6.37 32.13
C SER A 20 -4.10 5.41 31.20
N THR A 21 -4.53 4.15 31.17
CA THR A 21 -4.47 3.44 29.90
C THR A 21 -5.44 4.17 28.98
N ALA A 22 -4.99 5.29 28.41
CA ALA A 22 -5.60 5.86 27.23
C ALA A 22 -5.52 4.73 26.21
N ALA A 23 -6.67 4.13 25.89
CA ALA A 23 -6.77 3.24 24.74
C ALA A 23 -6.49 4.14 23.53
N PHE A 24 -5.26 4.13 23.04
CA PHE A 24 -4.93 4.80 21.80
C PHE A 24 -5.62 3.97 20.71
N ALA A 25 -6.57 4.56 19.99
CA ALA A 25 -7.06 3.91 18.78
C ALA A 25 -5.87 3.82 17.82
N ALA A 26 -5.56 2.61 17.32
CA ALA A 26 -4.49 2.44 16.36
C ALA A 26 -4.73 3.34 15.14
N GLY A 27 -3.68 3.93 14.58
CA GLY A 27 -3.85 4.89 13.49
C GLY A 27 -2.58 5.50 12.98
N TRP A 28 -2.71 6.12 11.80
CA TRP A 28 -1.66 6.91 11.18
C TRP A 28 -1.50 8.25 11.89
N GLY A 29 -0.27 8.59 12.24
CA GLY A 29 0.09 9.91 12.74
C GLY A 29 1.27 10.47 11.95
N LYS A 30 1.27 11.79 11.77
CA LYS A 30 2.31 12.50 11.04
C LYS A 30 3.19 13.29 12.00
N VAL A 31 4.51 13.12 11.90
CA VAL A 31 5.50 13.89 12.66
C VAL A 31 6.41 14.59 11.65
N GLY A 32 6.30 15.92 11.56
CA GLY A 32 6.96 16.68 10.50
C GLY A 32 6.41 16.30 9.12
N SER A 33 7.29 15.82 8.23
CA SER A 33 6.91 15.32 6.89
C SER A 33 6.69 13.80 6.84
N GLU A 34 6.99 13.09 7.92
CA GLU A 34 7.00 11.63 7.96
C GLU A 34 5.72 11.07 8.57
N TRP A 35 5.29 9.93 8.04
CA TRP A 35 4.12 9.20 8.54
C TRP A 35 4.55 7.97 9.33
N TYR A 36 3.87 7.74 10.44
CA TYR A 36 4.07 6.63 11.37
C TYR A 36 2.72 5.97 11.63
N TYR A 37 2.72 4.66 11.88
CA TYR A 37 1.52 3.96 12.34
C TYR A 37 1.67 3.59 13.81
N TYR A 38 0.77 4.12 14.63
CA TYR A 38 0.69 3.83 16.06
C TYR A 38 -0.29 2.69 16.28
N GLN A 39 0.13 1.67 17.02
CA GLN A 39 -0.68 0.53 17.42
C GLN A 39 -1.55 0.86 18.63
N GLU A 40 -2.47 -0.03 18.99
CA GLU A 40 -3.42 0.20 20.09
C GLU A 40 -2.73 0.34 21.46
N ASP A 41 -1.57 -0.29 21.62
CA ASP A 41 -0.71 -0.18 22.80
C ASP A 41 0.13 1.10 22.84
N GLY A 42 -0.02 1.97 21.83
CA GLY A 42 0.72 3.23 21.67
C GLY A 42 2.12 3.06 21.06
N THR A 43 2.56 1.84 20.74
CA THR A 43 3.85 1.59 20.08
C THR A 43 3.78 1.92 18.59
N VAL A 44 4.94 2.14 17.97
CA VAL A 44 5.05 2.40 16.51
C VAL A 44 5.30 1.08 15.78
N ALA A 45 4.47 0.78 14.78
CA ALA A 45 4.64 -0.38 13.90
C ALA A 45 5.95 -0.30 13.11
N ARG A 46 6.56 -1.45 12.79
CA ARG A 46 7.85 -1.54 12.09
C ARG A 46 7.93 -2.80 11.27
N ASN A 47 8.55 -2.71 10.10
CA ASN A 47 8.72 -3.80 9.15
C ASN A 47 7.42 -4.58 8.92
N THR A 48 6.33 -3.86 8.68
CA THR A 48 5.02 -4.47 8.51
C THR A 48 4.16 -3.69 7.52
N TRP A 49 3.32 -4.43 6.82
CA TRP A 49 2.22 -3.87 6.04
C TRP A 49 1.09 -3.43 6.96
N ILE A 50 0.58 -2.24 6.68
CA ILE A 50 -0.62 -1.69 7.28
C ILE A 50 -1.68 -1.59 6.18
N ASN A 51 -2.71 -2.40 6.31
CA ASN A 51 -3.86 -2.38 5.42
C ASN A 51 -4.90 -1.40 5.97
N THR A 52 -5.33 -0.46 5.14
CA THR A 52 -6.30 0.57 5.50
C THR A 52 -7.26 0.82 4.35
N LEU A 53 -8.35 1.50 4.68
CA LEU A 53 -9.21 2.12 3.68
C LEU A 53 -8.83 3.58 3.53
N VAL A 54 -8.84 4.06 2.29
CA VAL A 54 -8.59 5.46 1.98
C VAL A 54 -9.78 5.99 1.20
N SER A 55 -10.41 7.05 1.69
CA SER A 55 -11.40 7.78 0.91
C SER A 55 -10.70 8.83 0.05
N ASN A 56 -11.02 8.85 -1.24
CA ASN A 56 -10.69 9.97 -2.11
C ASN A 56 -11.83 10.98 -1.96
N ASP A 57 -11.57 12.11 -1.31
CA ASP A 57 -12.55 13.19 -1.33
C ASP A 57 -12.60 13.84 -2.74
N GLU A 58 -13.62 14.65 -3.02
CA GLU A 58 -13.72 15.37 -4.30
C GLU A 58 -12.57 16.36 -4.54
N SER A 59 -11.76 16.65 -3.50
CA SER A 59 -10.58 17.51 -3.57
C SER A 59 -9.31 16.77 -4.04
N GLY A 60 -9.32 15.43 -4.03
CA GLY A 60 -8.18 14.59 -4.37
C GLY A 60 -7.20 14.37 -3.22
N GLU A 61 -7.57 14.77 -2.00
CA GLU A 61 -6.79 14.56 -0.78
C GLU A 61 -7.13 13.19 -0.16
N LEU A 62 -6.11 12.36 0.03
CA LEU A 62 -6.28 11.04 0.64
C LEU A 62 -6.57 11.20 2.14
N SER A 63 -7.76 10.77 2.58
CA SER A 63 -8.12 10.71 3.99
C SER A 63 -8.13 9.26 4.50
N TYR A 64 -7.39 8.99 5.57
CA TYR A 64 -7.30 7.66 6.18
C TYR A 64 -8.52 7.40 7.07
N GLN A 65 -9.22 6.29 6.83
CA GLN A 65 -10.22 5.79 7.77
C GLN A 65 -9.71 4.48 8.38
N VAL A 66 -9.46 4.49 9.69
CA VAL A 66 -9.19 3.29 10.47
C VAL A 66 -10.42 2.95 11.29
N GLY A 67 -10.92 1.73 11.10
CA GLY A 67 -11.86 1.07 12.00
C GLY A 67 -13.33 1.46 11.83
N SER A 68 -14.01 0.95 10.81
CA SER A 68 -15.43 0.58 10.94
C SER A 68 -15.88 -0.36 9.83
N LYS A 69 -16.88 -1.19 10.15
CA LYS A 69 -17.46 -2.31 9.41
C LYS A 69 -18.15 -1.95 8.08
N ASP A 70 -18.12 -0.68 7.66
CA ASP A 70 -18.91 -0.16 6.55
C ASP A 70 -18.02 0.05 5.30
N PHE A 71 -17.54 -1.04 4.73
CA PHE A 71 -16.93 -1.06 3.40
C PHE A 71 -18.01 -0.80 2.34
N VAL A 72 -18.05 0.38 1.69
CA VAL A 72 -18.87 0.57 0.48
C VAL A 72 -18.17 1.43 -0.58
N THR A 73 -18.06 0.89 -1.79
CA THR A 73 -18.13 1.62 -3.07
C THR A 73 -19.55 1.38 -3.61
N GLU A 74 -20.28 2.28 -4.29
CA GLU A 74 -19.98 3.44 -5.13
C GLU A 74 -20.65 4.72 -4.56
N GLU A 75 -20.20 5.91 -4.97
CA GLU A 75 -20.61 7.25 -4.44
C GLU A 75 -20.10 7.61 -3.02
N GLY A 76 -19.11 6.86 -2.53
CA GLY A 76 -18.42 7.03 -1.24
C GLY A 76 -17.15 6.18 -1.17
N LYS A 77 -16.41 6.14 -2.29
CA LYS A 77 -15.34 5.16 -2.61
C LYS A 77 -14.21 5.18 -1.58
N SER A 78 -14.26 4.24 -0.63
CA SER A 78 -13.08 3.78 0.09
C SER A 78 -12.31 2.78 -0.79
N ILE A 79 -11.05 3.04 -1.05
CA ILE A 79 -10.14 2.10 -1.72
C ILE A 79 -9.36 1.32 -0.66
N ALA A 80 -9.19 0.01 -0.87
CA ALA A 80 -8.25 -0.77 -0.09
C ALA A 80 -6.82 -0.34 -0.45
N ALA A 81 -6.05 0.07 0.55
CA ALA A 81 -4.68 0.48 0.39
C ALA A 81 -3.80 -0.25 1.40
N SER A 82 -2.61 -0.64 0.96
CA SER A 82 -1.58 -1.20 1.84
C SER A 82 -0.36 -0.30 1.78
N TYR A 83 0.16 0.01 2.96
CA TYR A 83 1.35 0.84 3.15
C TYR A 83 2.39 0.05 3.94
N TRP A 84 3.66 0.20 3.60
CA TRP A 84 4.74 -0.42 4.35
C TRP A 84 5.30 0.55 5.38
N VAL A 85 5.43 0.10 6.62
CA VAL A 85 6.16 0.84 7.66
C VAL A 85 7.55 0.23 7.80
N GLN A 86 8.57 1.04 7.54
CA GLN A 86 9.97 0.62 7.58
C GLN A 86 10.45 0.34 9.01
N GLY A 87 11.65 -0.25 9.15
CA GLY A 87 12.22 -0.57 10.46
C GLY A 87 12.46 0.63 11.38
N ASN A 88 12.62 1.82 10.80
CA ASN A 88 12.69 3.08 11.57
C ASN A 88 11.32 3.62 12.00
N GLY A 89 10.21 2.99 11.59
CA GLY A 89 8.84 3.39 11.88
C GLY A 89 8.23 4.35 10.84
N VAL A 90 9.01 4.77 9.85
CA VAL A 90 8.56 5.69 8.79
C VAL A 90 7.86 4.92 7.69
N MET A 91 6.75 5.45 7.18
CA MET A 91 6.05 4.94 6.02
C MET A 91 6.93 5.06 4.76
N ALA A 92 7.09 3.95 4.05
CA ALA A 92 7.77 3.94 2.76
C ALA A 92 6.96 4.71 1.70
N THR A 93 7.64 5.54 0.91
CA THR A 93 7.07 6.26 -0.23
C THR A 93 8.04 6.24 -1.40
N GLY A 94 7.52 5.98 -2.60
CA GLY A 94 8.27 6.09 -3.85
C GLY A 94 9.46 5.14 -3.97
N CYS A 95 9.56 4.08 -3.16
CA CYS A 95 10.70 3.18 -3.13
C CYS A 95 10.32 1.69 -3.31
N TRP A 96 11.37 0.87 -3.44
CA TRP A 96 11.27 -0.59 -3.32
C TRP A 96 11.25 -1.01 -1.86
N VAL A 97 10.42 -2.00 -1.54
CA VAL A 97 10.24 -2.57 -0.21
C VAL A 97 10.57 -4.06 -0.27
N ALA A 98 11.41 -4.53 0.63
CA ALA A 98 11.65 -5.95 0.85
C ALA A 98 10.88 -6.40 2.09
N ASP A 99 10.04 -7.41 1.92
CA ASP A 99 9.37 -8.13 3.01
C ASP A 99 9.74 -9.61 2.90
N GLY A 100 10.66 -10.04 3.76
CA GLY A 100 11.38 -11.30 3.60
C GLY A 100 12.15 -11.36 2.28
N ASP A 101 11.97 -12.44 1.53
CA ASP A 101 12.58 -12.64 0.20
C ASP A 101 11.76 -12.03 -0.94
N THR A 102 10.63 -11.37 -0.64
CA THR A 102 9.73 -10.81 -1.65
C THR A 102 9.90 -9.31 -1.75
N TRP A 103 10.00 -8.81 -2.98
CA TRP A 103 10.10 -7.38 -3.29
C TRP A 103 8.76 -6.81 -3.74
N TYR A 104 8.53 -5.56 -3.35
CA TYR A 104 7.33 -4.79 -3.63
C TYR A 104 7.72 -3.38 -4.05
N ARG A 105 6.86 -2.69 -4.80
CA ARG A 105 7.04 -1.28 -5.14
C ARG A 105 5.91 -0.47 -4.53
N VAL A 106 6.23 0.62 -3.80
CA VAL A 106 5.22 1.56 -3.26
C VAL A 106 5.25 2.89 -3.99
N ASP A 107 4.13 3.38 -4.46
CA ASP A 107 4.06 4.64 -5.21
C ASP A 107 4.51 5.87 -4.37
N ASN A 108 4.55 7.05 -4.98
CA ASN A 108 4.97 8.28 -4.29
C ASN A 108 4.02 8.70 -3.15
N LYS A 109 2.83 8.09 -3.06
CA LYS A 109 1.88 8.27 -1.95
C LYS A 109 2.02 7.16 -0.90
N GLY A 110 2.88 6.17 -1.12
CA GLY A 110 3.17 5.05 -0.23
C GLY A 110 2.30 3.81 -0.46
N MET A 111 1.39 3.85 -1.43
CA MET A 111 0.51 2.72 -1.72
C MET A 111 1.27 1.63 -2.48
N ILE A 112 1.09 0.37 -2.09
CA ILE A 112 1.59 -0.77 -2.86
C ILE A 112 1.07 -0.73 -4.33
N MET A 113 1.98 -0.93 -5.27
CA MET A 113 1.67 -1.10 -6.68
C MET A 113 1.30 -2.57 -6.94
N LYS A 114 0.17 -2.80 -7.60
CA LYS A 114 -0.36 -4.13 -7.93
C LYS A 114 -0.81 -4.20 -9.38
N ASP A 115 -0.70 -5.40 -9.94
CA ASP A 115 -1.11 -5.75 -11.30
C ASP A 115 -0.69 -4.72 -12.36
N GLN A 116 0.59 -4.35 -12.33
CA GLN A 116 1.08 -3.30 -13.22
C GLN A 116 2.58 -3.40 -13.48
N VAL A 117 2.97 -2.80 -14.60
CA VAL A 117 4.36 -2.63 -14.99
C VAL A 117 4.91 -1.37 -14.35
N TYR A 118 6.09 -1.49 -13.72
CA TYR A 118 6.89 -0.37 -13.26
C TYR A 118 8.15 -0.25 -14.11
N THR A 119 8.50 0.96 -14.54
CA THR A 119 9.72 1.20 -15.34
C THR A 119 10.57 2.26 -14.67
N GLU A 120 11.85 1.95 -14.48
CA GLU A 120 12.84 2.84 -13.91
C GLU A 120 14.17 2.68 -14.66
N ASN A 121 14.75 3.79 -15.13
CA ASN A 121 16.04 3.78 -15.83
C ASN A 121 16.13 2.81 -17.03
N LYS A 122 15.01 2.58 -17.74
CA LYS A 122 14.83 1.61 -18.84
C LYS A 122 14.72 0.14 -18.43
N ASP A 123 14.86 -0.16 -17.13
CA ASP A 123 14.55 -1.46 -16.58
C ASP A 123 13.04 -1.55 -16.34
N MET A 124 12.43 -2.65 -16.76
CA MET A 124 11.01 -2.91 -16.62
C MET A 124 10.81 -4.04 -15.61
N TYR A 125 9.86 -3.85 -14.71
CA TYR A 125 9.47 -4.79 -13.66
C TYR A 125 7.97 -4.99 -13.72
N TYR A 126 7.48 -6.15 -13.29
CA TYR A 126 6.05 -6.39 -13.14
C TYR A 126 5.73 -6.74 -11.69
N LEU A 127 4.70 -6.07 -11.15
CA LEU A 127 4.13 -6.33 -9.85
C LEU A 127 2.83 -7.10 -10.07
N ASP A 128 2.72 -8.29 -9.49
CA ASP A 128 1.55 -9.16 -9.65
C ASP A 128 0.29 -8.63 -8.94
N ALA A 129 -0.80 -9.39 -8.98
CA ALA A 129 -2.07 -9.02 -8.36
C ALA A 129 -1.99 -8.82 -6.83
N ASP A 130 -1.00 -9.41 -6.16
CA ASP A 130 -0.72 -9.20 -4.74
C ASP A 130 0.29 -8.07 -4.49
N GLY A 131 0.93 -7.58 -5.56
CA GLY A 131 1.97 -6.54 -5.58
C GLY A 131 3.39 -7.08 -5.49
N LYS A 132 3.58 -8.39 -5.55
CA LYS A 132 4.90 -9.02 -5.49
C LYS A 132 5.61 -8.82 -6.82
N MET A 133 6.89 -8.50 -6.75
CA MET A 133 7.74 -8.41 -7.93
C MET A 133 7.91 -9.79 -8.55
N LEU A 134 7.52 -9.92 -9.82
CA LEU A 134 7.71 -11.15 -10.57
C LEU A 134 9.20 -11.35 -10.86
N THR A 135 9.72 -12.51 -10.49
CA THR A 135 11.08 -12.96 -10.81
C THR A 135 11.02 -14.33 -11.49
N ASN A 136 12.01 -14.62 -12.34
CA ASN A 136 12.13 -15.89 -13.06
C ASN A 136 10.82 -16.35 -13.75
N GLY A 137 10.11 -15.41 -14.37
CA GLY A 137 8.73 -15.60 -14.80
C GLY A 137 8.36 -14.82 -16.04
N TRP A 138 7.22 -15.16 -16.63
CA TRP A 138 6.71 -14.51 -17.84
C TRP A 138 5.51 -13.62 -17.52
N TYR A 139 5.54 -12.40 -18.02
CA TYR A 139 4.43 -11.47 -18.04
C TYR A 139 3.91 -11.32 -19.48
N GLN A 140 2.59 -11.36 -19.66
CA GLN A 140 1.94 -11.05 -20.94
C GLN A 140 1.18 -9.73 -20.80
N ASN A 141 1.42 -8.79 -21.71
CA ASN A 141 0.63 -7.57 -21.74
C ASN A 141 -0.72 -7.78 -22.45
N GLU A 142 -1.58 -6.76 -22.43
CA GLU A 142 -2.90 -6.77 -23.07
C GLU A 142 -2.84 -6.97 -24.59
N GLU A 143 -1.74 -6.59 -25.24
CA GLU A 143 -1.50 -6.80 -26.67
C GLU A 143 -1.01 -8.23 -26.99
N GLY A 144 -0.88 -9.09 -25.99
CA GLY A 144 -0.43 -10.46 -26.11
C GLY A 144 1.09 -10.63 -26.22
N LYS A 145 1.87 -9.56 -26.07
CA LYS A 145 3.35 -9.60 -26.05
C LYS A 145 3.85 -10.16 -24.73
N TRP A 146 4.88 -10.99 -24.83
CA TRP A 146 5.49 -11.68 -23.71
C TRP A 146 6.82 -11.05 -23.31
N TYR A 147 7.03 -10.93 -22.00
CA TYR A 147 8.22 -10.37 -21.39
C TYR A 147 8.69 -11.31 -20.27
N TYR A 148 9.96 -11.70 -20.31
CA TYR A 148 10.55 -12.50 -19.25
C TYR A 148 11.20 -11.60 -18.20
N MET A 149 10.85 -11.81 -16.93
CA MET A 149 11.48 -11.18 -15.78
C MET A 149 12.58 -12.10 -15.23
N GLY A 150 13.79 -11.57 -15.14
CA GLY A 150 14.96 -12.28 -14.63
C GLY A 150 14.89 -12.53 -13.12
N GLU A 151 15.97 -13.07 -12.58
CA GLU A 151 16.13 -13.32 -11.14
C GLU A 151 16.07 -12.03 -10.31
N ASP A 152 16.59 -10.94 -10.86
CA ASP A 152 16.55 -9.59 -10.28
C ASP A 152 15.24 -8.83 -10.58
N GLY A 153 14.26 -9.50 -11.20
CA GLY A 153 12.96 -8.94 -11.57
C GLY A 153 12.98 -8.05 -12.81
N LYS A 154 14.15 -7.82 -13.40
CA LYS A 154 14.26 -6.98 -14.61
C LYS A 154 13.84 -7.73 -15.84
N GLN A 155 13.17 -7.03 -16.74
CA GLN A 155 12.84 -7.56 -18.05
C GLN A 155 14.12 -7.89 -18.84
N SER A 156 14.28 -9.18 -19.14
CA SER A 156 15.27 -9.61 -20.12
C SER A 156 14.78 -9.29 -21.52
N ARG A 157 15.69 -8.82 -22.38
CA ARG A 157 15.44 -8.51 -23.80
C ARG A 157 15.18 -9.74 -24.68
N MET A 158 14.91 -10.91 -24.10
CA MET A 158 14.52 -12.10 -24.86
C MET A 158 13.15 -11.85 -25.54
N ALA A 159 13.22 -11.42 -26.81
CA ALA A 159 12.06 -11.23 -27.66
C ALA A 159 11.62 -12.60 -28.19
N GLY A 160 10.71 -13.26 -27.48
CA GLY A 160 10.06 -14.48 -27.97
C GLY A 160 9.70 -15.46 -26.85
N ARG A 161 8.48 -15.99 -26.92
CA ARG A 161 7.99 -17.09 -26.06
C ARG A 161 8.95 -18.29 -26.17
N PRO A 162 9.31 -18.98 -25.06
CA PRO A 162 10.03 -20.24 -25.14
C PRO A 162 9.15 -21.27 -25.84
N SER A 163 9.68 -21.90 -26.88
CA SER A 163 9.00 -22.93 -27.69
C SER A 163 8.51 -24.13 -26.87
N THR A 164 8.90 -24.25 -25.60
CA THR A 164 8.59 -25.36 -24.69
C THR A 164 7.24 -25.27 -23.97
N MET A 165 6.53 -24.14 -24.00
CA MET A 165 5.17 -24.01 -23.43
C MET A 165 4.04 -24.44 -24.40
N GLN A 166 4.31 -25.35 -25.35
CA GLN A 166 3.29 -25.90 -26.28
C GLN A 166 2.73 -27.27 -25.85
N SER A 167 3.01 -27.78 -24.65
CA SER A 167 2.56 -29.14 -24.27
C SER A 167 2.00 -29.26 -22.86
N ILE A 168 0.91 -28.56 -22.57
CA ILE A 168 -0.03 -29.01 -21.52
C ILE A 168 -1.47 -28.77 -22.01
N THR A 169 -1.89 -29.58 -22.98
CA THR A 169 -3.26 -30.08 -23.14
C THR A 169 -3.15 -31.37 -23.94
N SER A 170 -3.15 -32.51 -23.25
CA SER A 170 -3.74 -33.75 -23.79
C SER A 170 -5.20 -33.78 -23.37
#